data_AF-A0A8R1EH26-F1
#
_entry.id   AF-A0A8R1EH26-F1
#
_cell.length_a   1.000
_cell.length_b   1.000
_cell.length_c   1.000
_cell.angle_alpha   90.00
_cell.angle_beta   90.00
_cell.angle_gamma   90.00
#
_symmetry.space_group_name_H-M   'P 1'
#
loop_
_entity.id
_entity.type
_entity.pdbx_description
1 polymer ?
#
loop_
_entity_poly.entity_id
_entity_poly.type
_entity_poly.pdbx_seq_one_letter_code
_entity_poly.pdbx_strand_id
1 'polypeptide(L)'
;MKDTFITEKVRKVSIGDFKYISSLFHHPGQASKEPCFICKLPWSTHGEKASLVGKFEFHESGKLRTLDDLQGEAMIDVEPASLALPTLHSICGIAKTYVIDPLIAHSIQFDTKCQVFKNS
;
A
#
# COMPACT_ATOMS: atom_id res chain seq x y z
N MET A 1 -13.39 14.04 -47.64
CA MET A 1 -12.41 13.94 -46.54
C MET A 1 -11.96 12.49 -46.51
N LYS A 2 -10.66 12.20 -46.65
CA LYS A 2 -10.17 10.80 -46.58
C LYS A 2 -9.97 10.45 -45.12
N ASP A 3 -10.72 9.49 -44.62
CA ASP A 3 -10.52 8.96 -43.27
C ASP A 3 -9.15 8.29 -43.22
N THR A 4 -8.29 8.79 -42.33
CA THR A 4 -6.95 8.27 -42.10
C THR A 4 -6.98 7.48 -40.82
N PHE A 5 -6.78 6.16 -40.91
CA PHE A 5 -6.74 5.28 -39.74
C PHE A 5 -5.35 5.30 -39.13
N ILE A 6 -5.28 5.56 -37.82
CA ILE A 6 -4.04 5.54 -37.02
C ILE A 6 -4.13 4.34 -36.07
N THR A 7 -3.06 3.55 -35.99
CA THR A 7 -2.94 2.44 -35.04
C THR A 7 -1.92 2.81 -33.97
N GLU A 8 -2.32 2.81 -32.70
CA GLU A 8 -1.45 3.09 -31.57
C GLU A 8 -1.48 1.95 -30.53
N LYS A 9 -0.37 1.78 -29.82
CA LYS A 9 -0.30 0.86 -28.67
C LYS A 9 -0.83 1.57 -27.43
N VAL A 10 -2.01 1.20 -26.98
CA VAL A 10 -2.63 1.76 -25.77
C VAL A 10 -2.27 0.89 -24.57
N ARG A 11 -1.85 1.53 -23.47
CA ARG A 11 -1.69 0.87 -22.16
C ARG A 11 -2.83 1.28 -21.24
N LYS A 12 -3.50 0.30 -20.63
CA LYS A 12 -4.48 0.55 -19.57
C LYS A 12 -3.77 0.65 -18.23
N VAL A 13 -4.07 1.70 -17.48
CA VAL A 13 -3.52 1.94 -16.14
C VAL A 13 -4.69 2.18 -15.20
N SER A 14 -4.79 1.37 -14.16
CA SER A 14 -5.83 1.52 -13.15
C SER A 14 -5.35 2.45 -12.05
N ILE A 15 -6.16 3.46 -11.74
CA ILE A 15 -5.84 4.51 -10.76
C ILE A 15 -7.03 4.65 -9.81
N GLY A 16 -6.77 4.59 -8.51
CA GLY A 16 -7.76 4.84 -7.48
C GLY A 16 -7.16 4.68 -6.10
N ASP A 17 -7.96 4.84 -5.06
CA ASP A 17 -7.50 4.61 -3.69
C ASP A 17 -7.22 3.12 -3.41
N PHE A 18 -6.64 2.85 -2.23
CA PHE A 18 -6.31 1.49 -1.84
C PHE A 18 -7.53 0.57 -1.73
N LYS A 19 -8.73 1.09 -1.40
CA LYS A 19 -9.96 0.27 -1.31
C LYS A 19 -10.46 -0.11 -2.69
N TYR A 20 -10.46 0.84 -3.62
CA TYR A 20 -10.78 0.61 -5.01
C TYR A 20 -9.85 -0.46 -5.62
N ILE A 21 -8.54 -0.29 -5.46
CA ILE A 21 -7.55 -1.26 -5.95
C ILE A 21 -7.77 -2.63 -5.27
N SER A 22 -8.08 -2.65 -3.97
CA SER A 22 -8.39 -3.89 -3.27
C SER A 22 -9.57 -4.63 -3.88
N SER A 23 -10.63 -3.90 -4.22
CA SER A 23 -11.84 -4.47 -4.82
C SER A 23 -11.61 -5.00 -6.23
N LEU A 24 -10.80 -4.31 -7.05
CA LEU A 24 -10.50 -4.73 -8.43
C LEU A 24 -9.85 -6.12 -8.50
N PHE A 25 -8.95 -6.40 -7.56
CA PHE A 25 -8.12 -7.61 -7.55
C PHE A 25 -8.51 -8.61 -6.47
N HIS A 26 -9.63 -8.39 -5.77
CA HIS A 26 -10.02 -9.18 -4.59
C HIS A 26 -8.89 -9.29 -3.56
N HIS A 27 -8.08 -8.23 -3.45
CA HIS A 27 -6.96 -8.20 -2.53
C HIS A 27 -7.49 -8.00 -1.09
N PRO A 28 -6.90 -8.64 -0.07
CA PRO A 28 -7.26 -8.44 1.35
C PRO A 28 -6.93 -7.04 1.92
N GLY A 29 -6.40 -6.15 1.07
CA GLY A 29 -6.10 -4.76 1.41
C GLY A 29 -4.81 -4.56 2.21
N GLN A 30 -4.68 -3.35 2.75
CA GLN A 30 -3.47 -2.87 3.41
C GLN A 30 -3.17 -3.50 4.78
N ALA A 31 -4.16 -4.19 5.38
CA ALA A 31 -4.00 -4.90 6.66
C ALA A 31 -3.58 -6.38 6.47
N SER A 32 -3.38 -6.80 5.22
CA SER A 32 -2.91 -8.14 4.85
C SER A 32 -1.47 -8.40 5.31
N LYS A 33 -1.11 -9.68 5.43
CA LYS A 33 0.29 -10.14 5.58
C LYS A 33 1.16 -9.73 4.39
N GLU A 34 0.57 -9.64 3.20
CA GLU A 34 1.23 -9.20 1.96
C GLU A 34 0.47 -7.98 1.40
N PRO A 35 0.65 -6.78 1.96
CA PRO A 35 -0.25 -5.66 1.71
C PRO A 35 0.09 -4.85 0.44
N CYS A 36 1.24 -5.06 -0.21
CA CYS A 36 1.50 -4.53 -1.54
C CYS A 36 0.44 -5.05 -2.51
N PHE A 37 -0.01 -4.26 -3.49
CA PHE A 37 -0.90 -4.76 -4.56
C PHE A 37 -0.12 -5.35 -5.75
N ILE A 38 1.15 -4.97 -5.92
CA ILE A 38 1.99 -5.34 -7.07
C ILE A 38 2.80 -6.61 -6.82
N CYS A 39 3.33 -6.82 -5.61
CA CYS A 39 4.20 -7.96 -5.29
C CYS A 39 3.82 -8.72 -4.01
N LYS A 40 4.16 -10.00 -3.95
CA LYS A 40 3.94 -10.92 -2.82
C LYS A 40 5.05 -10.82 -1.78
N LEU A 41 5.33 -9.62 -1.30
CA LEU A 41 6.29 -9.42 -0.21
C LEU A 41 5.54 -9.38 1.13
N PRO A 42 5.82 -10.32 2.05
CA PRO A 42 5.21 -10.29 3.37
C PRO A 42 5.91 -9.29 4.28
N TRP A 43 5.14 -8.46 5.00
CA TRP A 43 5.69 -7.60 6.05
C TRP A 43 4.66 -7.36 7.16
N SER A 44 5.15 -7.02 8.36
CA SER A 44 4.31 -6.69 9.52
C SER A 44 4.53 -5.24 9.92
N THR A 45 3.46 -4.55 10.29
CA THR A 45 3.52 -3.21 10.88
C THR A 45 3.49 -3.24 12.42
N HIS A 46 3.36 -4.43 13.01
CA HIS A 46 3.17 -4.61 14.46
C HIS A 46 4.14 -5.67 15.04
N GLY A 47 4.37 -5.58 16.34
CA GLY A 47 5.21 -6.51 17.11
C GLY A 47 6.71 -6.25 16.96
N GLU A 48 7.51 -7.10 17.58
CA GLU A 48 8.97 -6.97 17.63
C GLU A 48 9.63 -6.99 16.24
N LYS A 49 9.00 -7.71 15.30
CA LYS A 49 9.44 -7.86 13.90
C LYS A 49 8.76 -6.86 12.95
N ALA A 50 8.29 -5.72 13.47
CA ALA A 50 7.69 -4.69 12.63
C ALA A 50 8.70 -4.09 11.64
N SER A 51 8.32 -4.10 10.37
CA SER A 51 9.03 -3.54 9.23
C SER A 51 8.79 -2.03 9.12
N LEU A 52 9.31 -1.28 10.08
CA LEU A 52 9.20 0.19 10.12
C LEU A 52 10.20 0.86 9.18
N VAL A 53 10.00 2.15 8.91
CA VAL A 53 10.96 3.00 8.18
C VAL A 53 12.30 2.95 8.91
N GLY A 54 13.36 2.59 8.17
CA GLY A 54 14.71 2.37 8.69
C GLY A 54 15.06 0.91 9.03
N LYS A 55 14.07 0.01 9.14
CA LYS A 55 14.27 -1.44 9.30
C LYS A 55 13.83 -2.25 8.08
N PHE A 56 12.96 -1.68 7.25
CA PHE A 56 12.48 -2.34 6.05
C PHE A 56 13.48 -2.23 4.91
N GLU A 57 13.79 -3.37 4.28
CA GLU A 57 14.70 -3.47 3.14
C GLU A 57 13.98 -3.01 1.85
N PHE A 58 13.92 -1.69 1.64
CA PHE A 58 13.24 -1.10 0.47
C PHE A 58 13.86 -1.52 -0.87
N HIS A 59 15.06 -2.08 -0.85
CA HIS A 59 15.78 -2.57 -2.03
C HIS A 59 15.26 -3.92 -2.52
N GLU A 60 14.56 -4.67 -1.66
CA GLU A 60 14.04 -5.98 -1.98
C GLU A 60 12.58 -5.89 -2.45
N SER A 61 12.31 -6.47 -3.63
CA SER A 61 10.96 -6.65 -4.14
C SER A 61 10.55 -8.11 -4.04
N GLY A 62 9.32 -8.38 -3.57
CA GLY A 62 8.74 -9.71 -3.66
C GLY A 62 8.42 -10.13 -5.11
N LYS A 63 8.00 -11.39 -5.29
CA LYS A 63 7.52 -11.89 -6.59
C LYS A 63 6.32 -11.07 -7.07
N LEU A 64 6.33 -10.62 -8.32
CA LEU A 64 5.20 -9.89 -8.90
C LEU A 64 3.93 -10.76 -8.91
N ARG A 65 2.78 -10.11 -8.69
CA ARG A 65 1.47 -10.74 -8.88
C ARG A 65 1.08 -10.68 -10.35
N THR A 66 0.49 -11.77 -10.82
CA THR A 66 -0.20 -11.84 -12.10
C THR A 66 -1.72 -11.91 -11.86
N LEU A 67 -2.51 -11.69 -12.90
CA LEU A 67 -3.97 -11.89 -12.82
C LEU A 67 -4.35 -13.31 -12.35
N ASP A 68 -3.60 -14.32 -12.78
CA ASP A 68 -3.80 -15.73 -12.39
C ASP A 68 -3.59 -16.00 -10.90
N ASP A 69 -2.81 -15.15 -10.21
CA ASP A 69 -2.49 -15.29 -8.80
C ASP A 69 -3.59 -14.75 -7.87
N LEU A 70 -4.58 -14.04 -8.41
CA LEU A 70 -5.60 -13.35 -7.63
C LEU A 70 -6.78 -14.27 -7.33
N GLN A 71 -7.35 -14.14 -6.12
CA GLN A 71 -8.48 -14.97 -5.71
C GLN A 71 -9.76 -14.48 -6.40
N GLY A 72 -10.26 -15.25 -7.36
CA GLY A 72 -11.50 -14.95 -8.07
C GLY A 72 -11.30 -14.32 -9.44
N GLU A 73 -12.39 -14.11 -10.17
CA GLU A 73 -12.36 -13.49 -11.50
C GLU A 73 -12.06 -12.00 -11.34
N ALA A 74 -10.88 -11.55 -11.77
CA ALA A 74 -10.51 -10.14 -11.70
C ALA A 74 -11.55 -9.29 -12.44
N MET A 75 -12.03 -8.21 -11.80
CA MET A 75 -13.08 -7.37 -12.40
C MET A 75 -12.60 -6.64 -13.66
N ILE A 76 -11.28 -6.59 -13.87
CA ILE A 76 -10.63 -5.94 -15.00
C ILE A 76 -9.47 -6.81 -15.52
N ASP A 77 -9.32 -6.83 -16.84
CA ASP A 77 -8.18 -7.44 -17.52
C ASP A 77 -7.00 -6.44 -17.57
N VAL A 78 -6.42 -6.18 -16.39
CA VAL A 78 -5.25 -5.31 -16.21
C VAL A 78 -4.30 -5.95 -15.21
N GLU A 79 -3.09 -6.25 -15.65
CA GLU A 79 -2.05 -6.80 -14.76
C GLU A 79 -1.79 -5.89 -13.55
N PRO A 80 -1.61 -6.44 -12.32
CA PRO A 80 -1.29 -5.65 -11.14
C PRO A 80 -0.05 -4.75 -11.31
N ALA A 81 0.92 -5.18 -12.12
CA ALA A 81 2.10 -4.39 -12.47
C ALA A 81 1.78 -3.09 -13.25
N SER A 82 0.57 -2.94 -13.80
CA SER A 82 0.09 -1.73 -14.47
C SER A 82 -0.72 -0.80 -13.57
N LEU A 83 -0.73 -1.04 -12.26
CA LEU A 83 -1.32 -0.13 -11.30
C LEU A 83 -0.50 1.13 -11.13
N ALA A 84 -1.20 2.27 -11.03
CA ALA A 84 -0.62 3.46 -10.44
C ALA A 84 -0.77 3.37 -8.92
N LEU A 85 0.33 3.52 -8.18
CA LEU A 85 0.29 3.61 -6.73
C LEU A 85 -0.47 4.87 -6.31
N PRO A 86 -1.38 4.80 -5.32
CA PRO A 86 -2.06 5.99 -4.82
C PRO A 86 -1.12 6.82 -3.96
N THR A 87 -0.39 7.72 -4.62
CA THR A 87 0.67 8.54 -4.00
C THR A 87 0.15 9.38 -2.83
N LEU A 88 -1.02 10.02 -2.98
CA LEU A 88 -1.59 10.83 -1.91
C LEU A 88 -1.90 10.01 -0.66
N HIS A 89 -2.52 8.83 -0.82
CA HIS A 89 -2.80 7.94 0.30
C HIS A 89 -1.52 7.45 0.99
N SER A 90 -0.48 7.19 0.20
CA SER A 90 0.83 6.78 0.72
C SER A 90 1.47 7.88 1.56
N ILE A 91 1.47 9.12 1.08
CA ILE A 91 1.99 10.29 1.81
C ILE A 91 1.19 10.54 3.09
N CYS A 92 -0.16 10.51 3.01
CA CYS A 92 -1.03 10.66 4.17
C CYS A 92 -0.79 9.55 5.21
N GLY A 93 -0.57 8.31 4.77
CA GLY A 93 -0.24 7.19 5.65
C GLY A 93 1.07 7.40 6.38
N ILE A 94 2.13 7.80 5.67
CA ILE A 94 3.45 8.11 6.26
C ILE A 94 3.33 9.25 7.28
N ALA A 95 2.70 10.36 6.89
CA ALA A 95 2.51 11.51 7.78
C ALA A 95 1.70 11.13 9.02
N LYS A 96 0.66 10.31 8.86
CA LYS A 96 -0.11 9.80 9.99
C LYS A 96 0.75 8.98 10.94
N THR A 97 1.45 7.96 10.44
CA THR A 97 2.21 7.01 11.27
C THR A 97 3.41 7.64 11.97
N TYR A 98 4.14 8.54 11.30
CA TYR A 98 5.42 9.05 11.81
C TYR A 98 5.36 10.48 12.37
N VAL A 99 4.27 11.20 12.15
CA VAL A 99 4.12 12.58 12.64
C VAL A 99 2.87 12.71 13.52
N ILE A 100 1.69 12.43 12.98
CA ILE A 100 0.43 12.71 13.68
C ILE A 100 0.23 11.78 14.88
N ASP A 101 0.38 10.47 14.70
CA ASP A 101 0.15 9.49 15.76
C ASP A 101 1.14 9.68 16.94
N PRO A 102 2.44 9.93 16.73
CA PRO A 102 3.36 10.29 17.82
C PRO A 102 3.00 11.57 18.55
N LEU A 103 2.57 12.63 17.84
CA LEU A 103 2.15 13.88 18.46
C LEU A 103 0.92 13.68 19.34
N ILE A 104 -0.09 12.95 18.83
CA ILE A 104 -1.29 12.60 19.61
C ILE A 104 -0.90 11.78 20.85
N ALA A 105 -0.04 10.77 20.69
CA ALA A 105 0.43 9.96 21.81
C ALA A 105 1.13 10.82 22.87
N HIS A 106 1.94 11.81 22.45
CA HIS A 106 2.62 12.72 23.35
C HIS A 106 1.64 13.67 24.06
N SER A 107 0.64 14.21 23.36
CA SER A 107 -0.43 15.00 23.97
C SER A 107 -1.20 14.21 25.03
N ILE A 108 -1.54 12.95 24.74
CA ILE A 108 -2.21 12.05 25.69
C ILE A 108 -1.32 11.83 26.93
N GLN A 109 0.00 11.64 26.76
CA GLN A 109 0.93 11.50 27.88
C GLN A 109 0.95 12.75 28.77
N PHE A 110 0.92 13.95 28.17
CA PHE A 110 0.84 15.20 28.92
C PHE A 110 -0.48 15.35 29.68
N ASP A 111 -1.61 15.11 29.01
CA ASP A 111 -2.95 15.28 29.60
C ASP A 111 -3.22 14.27 30.72
N THR A 112 -2.77 13.02 30.56
CA THR A 112 -2.99 11.97 31.55
C THR A 112 -2.01 12.01 32.72
N LYS A 113 -0.97 12.88 32.67
CA LYS A 113 0.14 12.91 33.64
C LYS A 113 0.78 11.53 33.92
N CYS A 114 0.60 10.57 33.03
CA CYS A 114 1.14 9.23 33.22
C CYS A 114 2.64 9.25 32.94
N GLN A 115 3.43 9.32 34.01
CA GLN A 115 4.84 8.90 34.00
C GLN A 115 4.89 7.42 33.62
N VAL A 116 4.90 7.10 32.33
CA VAL A 116 5.28 5.77 31.90
C VAL A 116 6.80 5.71 31.96
N PHE A 117 7.27 5.06 33.01
CA PHE A 117 8.66 4.73 33.26
C PHE A 117 9.33 4.25 31.97
N LYS A 118 10.47 4.88 31.65
CA LYS A 118 11.47 4.34 30.74
C LYS A 118 11.82 2.94 31.23
N ASN A 119 11.53 1.92 30.43
CA ASN A 119 12.17 0.63 30.63
C ASN A 119 13.53 0.68 29.92
N SER A 120 14.55 0.60 30.78
CA SER A 120 15.96 0.29 30.56
C SER A 120 16.19 -0.88 29.60
#